data_AF-A0A969YRS9-F1
#
_entry.id   AF-A0A969YRS9-F1
#
_cell.length_a   1.000
_cell.length_b   1.000
_cell.length_c   1.000
_cell.angle_alpha   90.00
_cell.angle_beta   90.00
_cell.angle_gamma   90.00
#
_symmetry.space_group_name_H-M   'P 1'
#
loop_
_entity.id
_entity.type
_entity.pdbx_description
1 polymer ?
#
loop_
_entity_poly.entity_id
_entity_poly.type
_entity_poly.pdbx_seq_one_letter_code
_entity_poly.pdbx_strand_id
1 'polypeptide(L)' 'MDYNQFQQLGDKLREIGHQRRELAEQVFAEVREGDNRASKDLYEQLSRVSDQAINIISQQKQILDQEVKNISL' A
#
# COMPACT_ATOMS: atom_id res chain seq x y z
N MET A 1 -3.34 3.87 -23.08
CA MET A 1 -2.72 3.56 -21.78
C MET A 1 -1.20 3.71 -21.84
N ASP A 2 -0.61 4.50 -20.94
CA ASP A 2 0.84 4.42 -20.67
C ASP A 2 1.11 3.16 -19.82
N TYR A 3 1.38 2.05 -20.50
CA TYR A 3 1.69 0.75 -19.89
C TYR A 3 2.81 0.85 -18.85
N ASN A 4 3.80 1.72 -19.09
CA ASN A 4 4.94 1.90 -18.20
C ASN A 4 4.51 2.51 -16.87
N GLN A 5 3.63 3.51 -16.90
CA GLN A 5 3.11 4.14 -15.69
C GLN A 5 2.30 3.13 -14.84
N PHE A 6 1.45 2.33 -15.48
CA PHE A 6 0.65 1.33 -14.76
C PHE A 6 1.52 0.23 -14.14
N GLN A 7 2.54 -0.23 -14.86
CA GLN A 7 3.51 -1.20 -14.37
C GLN A 7 4.31 -0.65 -13.18
N GLN A 8 4.80 0.59 -13.26
CA GLN A 8 5.52 1.24 -12.15
C GLN A 8 4.67 1.35 -10.88
N LEU A 9 3.39 1.67 -11.01
CA LEU A 9 2.46 1.67 -9.89
C LEU A 9 2.29 0.27 -9.29
N GLY A 10 2.24 -0.77 -10.14
CA GLY A 10 2.16 -2.17 -9.71
C GLY A 10 3.41 -2.61 -8.94
N ASP A 11 4.60 -2.28 -9.43
CA ASP A 11 5.86 -2.60 -8.76
C ASP A 11 5.97 -1.89 -7.40
N LYS A 12 5.59 -0.61 -7.35
CA LYS A 12 5.55 0.15 -6.09
C LYS A 12 4.53 -0.41 -5.10
N LEU A 13 3.37 -0.86 -5.56
CA LEU A 13 2.37 -1.51 -4.71
C LEU A 13 2.91 -2.81 -4.11
N ARG A 14 3.69 -3.59 -4.88
CA ARG A 14 4.31 -4.82 -4.40
C ARG A 14 5.34 -4.54 -3.30
N GLU A 15 6.19 -3.53 -3.49
CA GLU A 15 7.17 -3.10 -2.48
C GLU A 15 6.48 -2.67 -1.17
N ILE A 16 5.44 -1.84 -1.25
CA ILE A 16 4.63 -1.43 -0.10
C ILE A 16 3.95 -2.64 0.56
N GLY A 17 3.52 -3.62 -0.22
CA GLY A 17 2.96 -4.87 0.28
C GLY A 17 3.96 -5.67 1.13
N HIS A 18 5.22 -5.72 0.71
CA HIS A 18 6.30 -6.35 1.50
C HIS A 18 6.53 -5.60 2.82
N GLN A 19 6.67 -4.27 2.77
CA GLN A 19 6.87 -3.44 3.96
C GLN A 19 5.70 -3.57 4.96
N ARG A 20 4.46 -3.56 4.45
CA ARG A 20 3.26 -3.73 5.28
C ARG A 20 3.26 -5.08 6.01
N ARG A 21 3.70 -6.14 5.33
CA ARG A 21 3.78 -7.47 5.92
C ARG A 21 4.80 -7.50 7.06
N GLU A 22 6.00 -6.98 6.84
CA GLU A 22 7.05 -6.93 7.86
C GLU A 22 6.60 -6.13 9.09
N LEU A 23 5.98 -4.97 8.89
CA LEU A 23 5.43 -4.16 9.99
C LEU A 23 4.34 -4.89 10.76
N ALA A 24 3.45 -5.61 10.07
CA ALA A 24 2.41 -6.40 10.74
C ALA A 24 3.02 -7.54 11.59
N GLU A 25 4.05 -8.22 11.07
CA GLU A 25 4.78 -9.26 11.82
C GLU A 25 5.45 -8.69 13.08
N GLN A 26 6.07 -7.49 12.99
CA GLN A 26 6.65 -6.79 14.13
C GLN A 26 5.60 -6.38 15.17
N VAL A 27 4.46 -5.83 14.73
CA VAL A 27 3.32 -5.49 15.61
C VAL A 27 2.86 -6.73 16.39
N PHE A 28 2.73 -7.88 15.72
CA PHE A 28 2.31 -9.12 16.39
C PHE A 28 3.34 -9.63 17.41
N ALA A 29 4.63 -9.42 17.17
CA ALA A 29 5.68 -9.78 18.12
C ALA A 29 5.65 -8.86 19.37
N GLU A 30 5.60 -7.54 19.18
CA GLU A 30 5.61 -6.56 20.27
C GLU A 30 4.39 -6.66 21.20
N VAL A 31 3.20 -6.91 20.64
CA VAL A 31 1.97 -7.14 21.44
C VAL A 31 2.13 -8.34 22.39
N ARG A 32 2.96 -9.33 22.04
CA ARG A 32 3.24 -10.47 22.92
C ARG A 32 4.26 -10.13 24.02
N GLU A 33 5.15 -9.17 23.78
CA GLU A 33 6.24 -8.79 24.69
C GLU A 33 5.85 -7.68 25.68
N GLY A 34 4.80 -6.90 25.38
CA GLY A 34 4.15 -5.99 26.32
C GLY A 34 4.74 -4.58 26.41
N ASP A 35 5.60 -4.17 25.46
CA ASP A 35 6.09 -2.79 25.37
C ASP A 35 5.11 -1.89 24.59
N ASN A 36 4.32 -1.13 25.35
CA ASN A 36 3.28 -0.25 24.80
C ASN A 36 3.82 0.94 23.97
N ARG A 37 5.07 1.37 24.15
CA ARG A 37 5.60 2.53 23.42
C ARG A 37 6.10 2.13 22.03
N ALA A 38 6.84 1.03 21.93
CA ALA A 38 7.28 0.46 20.65
C ALA A 38 6.07 0.09 19.78
N SER A 39 5.02 -0.46 20.41
CA SER A 39 3.77 -0.81 19.72
C SER A 39 3.11 0.38 19.02
N LYS A 40 3.05 1.56 19.64
CA LYS A 40 2.38 2.73 19.06
C LYS A 40 3.05 3.18 17.76
N ASP A 41 4.38 3.27 17.74
CA ASP A 41 5.11 3.71 16.55
C ASP A 41 4.92 2.72 15.38
N LEU A 42 4.98 1.42 15.66
CA LEU A 42 4.71 0.39 14.64
C LEU A 42 3.30 0.47 14.07
N TYR A 43 2.28 0.72 14.91
CA TYR A 43 0.91 0.94 14.43
C TYR A 43 0.80 2.18 13.54
N GLU A 44 1.46 3.28 13.90
CA GLU A 44 1.49 4.49 13.07
C GLU A 44 2.19 4.24 11.73
N GLN A 45 3.31 3.51 11.73
CA GLN A 45 4.00 3.13 10.49
C GLN A 45 3.13 2.22 9.61
N LEU A 46 2.48 1.22 10.19
CA LEU A 46 1.57 0.31 9.48
C LEU A 46 0.38 1.07 8.86
N SER A 47 -0.15 2.06 9.58
CA SER A 47 -1.20 2.97 9.07
C SER A 47 -0.70 3.74 7.85
N ARG A 48 0.47 4.38 7.93
CA ARG A 48 1.04 5.17 6.83
C ARG A 48 1.29 4.33 5.58
N VAL A 49 1.86 3.13 5.73
CA VAL A 49 2.11 2.22 4.59
C VAL A 49 0.79 1.75 3.97
N SER A 50 -0.26 1.56 4.78
CA SER A 50 -1.59 1.23 4.27
C SER A 50 -2.21 2.39 3.47
N ASP A 51 -2.06 3.64 3.95
CA ASP A 51 -2.52 4.82 3.22
C ASP A 51 -1.78 4.98 1.87
N GLN A 52 -0.48 4.70 1.84
CA GLN A 52 0.29 4.70 0.59
C GLN A 52 -0.22 3.66 -0.41
N ALA A 53 -0.55 2.44 0.05
CA ALA A 53 -1.14 1.41 -0.80
C ALA A 53 -2.49 1.84 -1.38
N ILE A 54 -3.36 2.42 -0.55
CA ILE A 54 -4.68 2.92 -0.95
C ILE A 54 -4.55 4.01 -2.02
N ASN A 55 -3.59 4.92 -1.86
CA ASN A 55 -3.34 5.97 -2.84
C ASN A 55 -2.91 5.41 -4.20
N ILE A 56 -2.03 4.41 -4.22
CA ILE A 56 -1.58 3.76 -5.46
C ILE A 56 -2.73 3.03 -6.14
N ILE A 57 -3.52 2.26 -5.39
CA ILE A 57 -4.69 1.55 -5.93
C ILE A 57 -5.70 2.55 -6.51
N SER A 58 -5.89 3.70 -5.85
CA SER A 58 -6.77 4.76 -6.34
C SER A 58 -6.27 5.36 -7.66
N GLN A 59 -4.96 5.58 -7.80
CA GLN A 59 -4.35 6.04 -9.06
C GLN A 59 -4.49 5.00 -10.17
N GLN A 60 -4.25 3.71 -9.88
CA GLN A 60 -4.44 2.63 -10.84
C GLN A 60 -5.90 2.55 -11.31
N LYS A 61 -6.86 2.69 -10.39
CA LYS A 61 -8.28 2.73 -10.72
C LYS A 61 -8.62 3.90 -11.65
N GLN A 62 -8.12 5.11 -11.37
CA GLN A 62 -8.37 6.28 -12.22
C GLN A 62 -7.87 6.06 -13.66
N ILE A 63 -6.70 5.44 -13.83
CA ILE A 63 -6.15 5.09 -15.16
C ILE A 63 -7.08 4.10 -15.87
N LEU A 64 -7.49 3.03 -15.18
CA LEU A 64 -8.40 2.02 -15.75
C LEU A 64 -9.75 2.63 -16.15
N ASP A 65 -10.34 3.45 -15.27
CA ASP A 65 -11.61 4.13 -15.53
C ASP A 65 -11.53 5.05 -16.77
N GLN A 66 -10.40 5.73 -16.95
CA GLN A 66 -10.18 6.56 -18.14
C GLN A 66 -10.07 5.73 -19.43
N GLU A 67 -9.37 4.61 -19.39
CA GLU A 67 -9.22 3.72 -20.55
C GLU A 67 -10.56 3.06 -20.92
N VAL A 68 -11.36 2.64 -19.94
CA VAL A 68 -12.72 2.11 -20.19
C VAL A 68 -13.59 3.16 -20.89
N LYS A 69 -13.54 4.42 -20.46
CA LYS A 69 -14.27 5.51 -21.13
C LYS A 69 -13.81 5.73 -22.56
N ASN A 70 -12.50 5.66 -22.82
CA ASN A 70 -11.94 5.86 -24.16
C ASN A 70 -12.34 4.72 -25.13
N ILE A 71 -12.53 3.48 -24.63
CA ILE A 71 -12.97 2.33 -25.45
C ILE A 71 -14.48 2.38 -25.74
N SER A 72 -15.26 3.05 -24.89
CA SER A 72 -16.72 3.11 -25.00
C SER A 72 -17.24 4.25 -25.91
N LEU A 73 -16.33 4.91 -26.64
CA LEU A 73 -16.59 5.99 -27.63
C LEU A 73 -16.25 5.50 -29.04
#